data_AF-A0A437GW00-F1
#
_entry.id   AF-A0A437GW00-F1
#
_cell.length_a   1.000
_cell.length_b   1.000
_cell.length_c   1.000
_cell.angle_alpha   90.00
_cell.angle_beta   90.00
_cell.angle_gamma   90.00
#
_symmetry.space_group_name_H-M   'P 1'
#
loop_
_entity.id
_entity.type
_entity.pdbx_description
1 polymer ?
#
loop_
_entity_poly.entity_id
_entity_poly.type
_entity_poly.pdbx_seq_one_letter_code
_entity_poly.pdbx_strand_id
1 'polypeptide(L)' 'MKWAFWIFASLYALAMTLFLISLFGWFGQDQDPLSAVFLLPLGLPWNIIADKIGLTGFAFTAMAPAINAGILYWLWKR' A
#
# COMPACT_ATOMS: atom_id res chain seq x y z
N MET A 1 14.20 -14.00 -5.61
CA MET A 1 13.35 -12.95 -4.99
C MET A 1 13.26 -11.63 -5.77
N LYS A 2 14.26 -11.27 -6.59
CA LYS A 2 14.25 -10.02 -7.41
C LYS A 2 12.92 -9.74 -8.12
N TRP A 3 12.40 -10.73 -8.86
CA TRP A 3 11.13 -10.61 -9.58
C TRP A 3 9.94 -10.36 -8.67
N ALA A 4 9.84 -11.09 -7.54
CA ALA A 4 8.79 -10.88 -6.56
C ALA A 4 8.83 -9.46 -5.96
N PHE A 5 10.03 -8.95 -5.65
CA PHE A 5 10.20 -7.57 -5.19
C PHE A 5 9.72 -6.56 -6.23
N TRP A 6 10.15 -6.68 -7.49
CA TRP A 6 9.76 -5.75 -8.55
C TRP A 6 8.27 -5.80 -8.85
N ILE A 7 7.68 -7.00 -8.96
CA ILE A 7 6.23 -7.16 -9.17
C ILE A 7 5.46 -6.50 -8.02
N PHE A 8 5.83 -6.80 -6.78
CA PHE A 8 5.16 -6.23 -5.61
C PHE A 8 5.32 -4.71 -5.56
N ALA A 9 6.52 -4.19 -5.79
CA ALA A 9 6.80 -2.75 -5.79
C ALA A 9 6.00 -2.02 -6.89
N SER A 10 5.89 -2.61 -8.08
CA SER A 10 5.07 -2.07 -9.18
C SER A 10 3.59 -2.05 -8.83
N LEU A 11 3.05 -3.13 -8.25
CA LEU A 11 1.66 -3.20 -7.81
C LEU A 11 1.37 -2.17 -6.71
N TYR A 12 2.28 -2.02 -5.75
CA TYR A 12 2.15 -1.03 -4.68
C TYR A 12 2.21 0.40 -5.22
N ALA A 13 3.17 0.70 -6.10
CA ALA A 13 3.26 2.01 -6.73
C ALA A 13 1.98 2.34 -7.52
N LEU A 14 1.47 1.41 -8.31
CA LEU A 14 0.25 1.60 -9.09
C LEU A 14 -0.98 1.83 -8.19
N ALA A 15 -1.15 1.03 -7.15
CA ALA A 15 -2.23 1.22 -6.18
C ALA A 15 -2.13 2.58 -5.46
N MET A 16 -0.93 3.01 -5.09
CA MET A 16 -0.70 4.31 -4.47
C MET A 16 -1.02 5.46 -5.45
N THR A 17 -0.62 5.34 -6.71
CA THR A 17 -0.94 6.34 -7.74
C THR A 17 -2.45 6.46 -7.95
N LEU A 18 -3.16 5.33 -8.10
CA LEU A 18 -4.62 5.33 -8.23
C LEU A 18 -5.31 5.93 -7.01
N PHE A 19 -4.80 5.63 -5.82
CA PHE A 19 -5.27 6.23 -4.58
C PHE A 19 -5.08 7.75 -4.60
N LEU A 20 -3.89 8.26 -4.94
CA LEU A 20 -3.63 9.71 -4.97
C LEU A 20 -4.49 10.42 -6.03
N ILE A 21 -4.68 9.81 -7.21
CA ILE A 21 -5.59 10.32 -8.24
C ILE A 21 -7.00 10.48 -7.68
N SER A 22 -7.50 9.43 -7.02
CA SER A 22 -8.86 9.40 -6.47
C SER A 22 -9.02 10.30 -5.24
N LEU A 23 -7.96 10.47 -4.43
CA LEU A 23 -7.96 11.35 -3.27
C LEU A 23 -8.00 12.83 -3.67
N PHE A 24 -7.23 13.22 -4.68
CA PHE A 24 -7.13 14.61 -5.12
C PHE A 24 -8.09 14.97 -6.25
N GLY A 25 -8.80 13.99 -6.83
CA GLY A 25 -9.65 14.20 -8.00
C GLY A 25 -8.85 14.61 -9.23
N TRP A 26 -7.65 14.06 -9.41
CA TRP A 26 -6.85 14.34 -10.59
C TRP A 26 -7.59 13.89 -11.86
N PHE A 27 -7.31 14.57 -12.97
CA PHE A 27 -7.95 14.29 -14.28
C PHE A 27 -9.47 14.54 -14.34
N GLY A 28 -10.02 15.32 -13.41
CA GLY A 28 -11.46 15.62 -13.37
C GLY A 28 -12.31 14.46 -12.86
N GLN A 29 -11.69 13.48 -12.20
CA GLN A 29 -12.37 12.41 -11.49
C GLN A 29 -13.01 12.92 -10.20
N ASP A 30 -14.19 12.42 -9.86
CA ASP A 30 -14.78 12.64 -8.54
C ASP A 30 -13.88 12.10 -7.43
N GLN A 31 -13.80 12.83 -6.32
CA GLN A 31 -13.00 12.43 -5.16
C GLN A 31 -13.64 11.21 -4.49
N ASP A 32 -12.89 10.12 -4.43
CA ASP A 32 -13.30 8.89 -3.75
C ASP A 32 -12.21 8.43 -2.76
N PRO A 33 -12.34 8.78 -1.47
CA PRO A 33 -11.42 8.36 -0.42
C PRO A 33 -11.40 6.84 -0.18
N LEU A 34 -12.44 6.10 -0.58
CA LEU A 34 -12.52 4.65 -0.42
C LEU A 34 -11.62 3.89 -1.39
N SER A 35 -11.05 4.56 -2.40
CA SER A 35 -9.98 4.01 -3.24
C SER A 35 -8.77 3.50 -2.45
N ALA A 36 -8.59 3.93 -1.19
CA ALA A 36 -7.59 3.39 -0.26
C ALA A 36 -7.73 1.86 -0.04
N VAL A 37 -8.91 1.29 -0.31
CA VAL A 37 -9.17 -0.14 -0.23
C VAL A 37 -8.24 -0.95 -1.14
N PHE A 38 -7.74 -0.40 -2.24
CA PHE A 38 -6.76 -1.10 -3.09
C PHE A 38 -5.40 -1.30 -2.42
N LEU A 39 -5.07 -0.51 -1.39
CA LEU A 39 -3.83 -0.65 -0.61
C LEU A 39 -3.97 -1.67 0.54
N LEU A 40 -5.21 -1.92 1.00
CA LEU A 40 -5.47 -2.81 2.15
C LEU A 40 -4.93 -4.23 1.95
N PRO A 41 -5.22 -4.95 0.84
CA PRO A 41 -4.74 -6.30 0.62
C PRO A 41 -3.22 -6.40 0.58
N LEU A 42 -2.54 -5.38 0.04
CA LEU A 42 -1.08 -5.35 -0.10
C LEU A 42 -0.35 -5.21 1.24
N GLY A 43 -1.02 -4.69 2.27
CA GLY A 43 -0.49 -4.51 3.62
C GLY A 43 -1.21 -5.34 4.70
N LEU A 44 -2.08 -6.29 4.31
CA LEU A 44 -3.10 -6.87 5.19
C LEU A 44 -2.60 -7.40 6.55
N PRO A 45 -1.50 -8.18 6.64
CA PRO A 45 -1.03 -8.68 7.94
C PRO A 45 -0.70 -7.55 8.91
N TRP A 46 -0.06 -6.48 8.40
CA TRP A 46 0.33 -5.31 9.17
C TRP A 46 -0.86 -4.44 9.53
N ASN A 47 -1.84 -4.32 8.63
CA ASN A 47 -3.10 -3.63 8.91
C ASN A 47 -3.87 -4.32 10.04
N ILE A 48 -3.95 -5.65 10.04
CA ILE A 48 -4.59 -6.42 11.13
C ILE A 48 -3.85 -6.24 12.46
N ILE A 49 -2.52 -6.26 12.44
CA ILE A 49 -1.72 -6.04 13.66
C ILE A 49 -1.94 -4.62 14.18
N ALA A 50 -1.89 -3.61 13.29
CA ALA A 50 -2.06 -2.22 13.64
C ALA A 50 -3.45 -1.94 14.24
N ASP A 51 -4.50 -2.53 13.67
CA ASP A 51 -5.86 -2.46 14.21
C ASP A 51 -5.93 -3.03 15.64
N LYS A 52 -5.31 -4.20 15.87
CA LYS A 52 -5.27 -4.84 17.20
C LYS A 52 -4.55 -4.04 18.27
N ILE A 53 -3.55 -3.23 17.90
CA ILE A 53 -2.77 -2.41 18.83
C ILE A 53 -3.26 -0.96 18.90
N GLY A 54 -4.40 -0.64 18.26
CA GLY A 54 -4.97 0.71 18.24
C GLY A 54 -4.21 1.71 17.35
N LEU A 55 -3.30 1.23 16.50
CA LEU A 55 -2.56 2.04 15.52
C LEU A 55 -3.36 2.16 14.22
N THR A 56 -4.59 2.65 14.33
CA THR A 56 -5.49 2.83 13.19
C THR A 56 -5.27 4.20 12.57
N GLY A 57 -5.08 4.27 11.25
CA GLY A 57 -4.97 5.55 10.57
C GLY A 57 -4.71 5.39 9.09
N PHE A 58 -5.32 6.28 8.31
CA PHE A 58 -5.22 6.28 6.85
C PHE A 58 -3.75 6.24 6.38
N ALA A 59 -2.88 7.03 7.00
CA ALA A 59 -1.45 7.05 6.67
C ALA A 59 -0.75 5.71 6.94
N PHE A 60 -1.08 5.01 8.04
CA PHE A 60 -0.51 3.70 8.32
C PHE A 60 -1.01 2.67 7.31
N THR A 61 -2.31 2.67 7.01
CA THR A 61 -2.90 1.76 6.03
C THR A 61 -2.27 1.90 4.65
N ALA A 62 -2.00 3.13 4.22
CA ALA A 62 -1.32 3.41 2.97
C ALA A 62 0.15 2.95 2.98
N MET A 63 0.82 3.02 4.13
CA MET A 63 2.24 2.65 4.31
C MET A 63 2.48 1.19 4.68
N ALA A 64 1.47 0.45 5.14
CA ALA A 64 1.56 -0.96 5.52
C ALA A 64 2.18 -1.85 4.42
N PRO A 65 1.86 -1.68 3.11
CA PRO A 65 2.52 -2.43 2.05
C PRO A 65 4.04 -2.20 1.97
N ALA A 66 4.54 -1.05 2.41
CA ALA A 66 5.98 -0.75 2.39
C ALA A 66 6.79 -1.71 3.27
N ILE A 67 6.17 -2.28 4.32
CA ILE A 67 6.80 -3.30 5.18
C ILE A 67 7.07 -4.56 4.35
N ASN A 68 6.11 -5.01 3.55
CA ASN A 68 6.27 -6.16 2.64
C ASN A 68 7.34 -5.90 1.58
N ALA A 69 7.37 -4.69 0.99
CA ALA A 69 8.42 -4.30 0.06
C ALA A 69 9.81 -4.34 0.72
N GLY A 70 9.94 -3.85 1.95
CA GLY A 70 11.19 -3.90 2.73
C GLY A 70 11.66 -5.33 3.02
N ILE A 71 10.74 -6.22 3.40
CA ILE A 71 11.04 -7.65 3.60
C ILE A 71 11.52 -8.30 2.30
N LEU A 72 10.81 -8.09 1.20
CA LEU A 72 11.19 -8.65 -0.11
C LEU A 72 12.53 -8.11 -0.60
N TYR A 73 12.81 -6.82 -0.37
CA TYR A 73 14.09 -6.21 -0.67
C TYR A 73 15.24 -6.84 0.13
N TRP A 74 15.04 -7.02 1.44
CA TRP A 74 16.02 -7.65 2.31
C TRP A 74 16.29 -9.11 1.92
N LEU A 75 15.25 -9.89 1.61
CA LEU A 75 15.36 -11.26 1.12
C LEU A 75 15.98 -11.36 -0.27
N TRP A 76 15.91 -10.30 -1.09
CA TRP A 76 16.57 -10.25 -2.38
C TRP A 76 18.06 -9.88 -2.25
N LYS A 77 18.42 -9.00 -1.32
CA LYS A 77 19.81 -8.57 -1.13
C LYS A 77 20.69 -9.56 -0.34
N ARG A 78 20.07 -10.48 0.38
CA ARG A 78 20.76 -11.64 0.96
C ARG A 78 20.96 -12.73 -0.09
#